data_AF-A0A7Y5U3S8-F1
#
_entry.id   AF-A0A7Y5U3S8-F1
#
_cell.length_a   1.000
_cell.length_b   1.000
_cell.length_c   1.000
_cell.angle_alpha   90.00
_cell.angle_beta   90.00
_cell.angle_gamma   90.00
#
_symmetry.space_group_name_H-M   'P 1'
#
loop_
_entity.id
_entity.type
_entity.pdbx_description
1 polymer ?
#
loop_
_entity_poly.entity_id
_entity_poly.type
_entity_poly.pdbx_seq_one_letter_code
_entity_poly.pdbx_strand_id
1 'polypeptide(L)'
;MDPKPATYPPPPLIEPGHTFGSITDKISAVVLSGRHPFSWYAVFGVGLMLAGMLGMAVTYLLLKGTGIWGINIPVGWGFAIINFVWWIGIGHAGTLISAILLLLKQGWRTSINRFAEAMTIFAVMCAGIFPLIHTGRPWLAAYWLFPYPNSMSIWPQFRSPLIWDVFAVSTYFTVSLMFWYVGLIPDLATLRDRAQHRGLKMAYGFLSLGWRGSARHWQRYEHIYLLLAGLSTPLVLSVHTVVSFD
;
A
#
# COMPACT_ATOMS: atom_id res chain seq x y z
N MET A 1 -47.37 19.13 13.44
CA MET A 1 -46.07 19.71 13.03
C MET A 1 -45.03 18.65 13.31
N ASP A 2 -44.50 17.99 12.28
CA ASP A 2 -43.38 17.08 12.48
C ASP A 2 -42.16 17.86 12.95
N PRO A 3 -41.51 17.46 14.06
CA PRO A 3 -40.30 18.12 14.51
C PRO A 3 -39.22 17.92 13.44
N LYS A 4 -38.69 19.02 12.90
CA LYS A 4 -37.54 18.96 12.00
C LYS A 4 -36.40 18.25 12.75
N PRO A 5 -35.75 17.25 12.13
CA PRO A 5 -34.62 16.57 12.76
C PRO A 5 -33.55 17.60 13.11
N ALA A 6 -33.01 17.52 14.33
CA ALA A 6 -31.96 18.41 14.78
C ALA A 6 -30.73 18.27 13.86
N THR A 7 -30.46 19.29 13.06
CA THR A 7 -29.24 19.37 12.25
C THR A 7 -28.09 19.81 13.14
N TYR A 8 -27.39 18.85 13.73
CA TYR A 8 -26.11 19.15 14.40
C TYR A 8 -25.07 19.45 13.31
N PRO A 9 -24.47 20.65 13.28
CA PRO A 9 -23.31 20.86 12.44
C PRO A 9 -22.23 19.85 12.87
N PRO A 10 -21.61 19.13 11.92
CA PRO A 10 -20.58 18.17 12.27
C PRO A 10 -19.45 18.90 13.02
N PRO A 11 -18.88 18.28 14.06
CA PRO A 11 -17.79 18.90 14.81
C PRO A 11 -16.63 19.23 13.86
N PRO A 12 -15.87 20.30 14.14
CA PRO A 12 -14.74 20.67 13.30
C PRO A 12 -13.71 19.53 13.24
N LEU A 13 -13.23 19.22 12.04
CA LEU A 13 -12.27 18.12 11.82
C LEU A 13 -10.86 18.44 12.33
N ILE A 14 -10.56 19.73 12.54
CA ILE A 14 -9.26 20.21 13.01
C ILE A 14 -9.54 21.08 14.25
N GLU A 15 -8.75 20.87 15.30
CA GLU A 15 -8.83 21.66 16.52
C GLU A 15 -8.54 23.16 16.25
N PRO A 16 -9.15 24.08 17.03
CA PRO A 16 -8.89 25.51 16.89
C PRO A 16 -7.40 25.87 17.08
N GLY A 17 -6.92 26.90 16.38
CA GLY A 17 -5.56 27.43 16.53
C GLY A 17 -4.55 26.97 15.48
N HIS A 18 -4.97 26.17 14.49
CA HIS A 18 -4.12 25.73 13.39
C HIS A 18 -4.25 26.61 12.13
N THR A 19 -3.10 27.06 11.60
CA THR A 19 -2.95 27.68 10.28
C THR A 19 -2.28 26.71 9.29
N PHE A 20 -2.38 26.96 7.98
CA PHE A 20 -1.67 26.15 6.96
C PHE A 20 -0.16 26.04 7.23
N GLY A 21 0.47 27.13 7.69
CA GLY A 21 1.87 27.14 8.10
C GLY A 21 2.14 26.20 9.25
N SER A 22 1.37 26.33 10.35
CA SER A 22 1.54 25.49 11.55
C SER A 22 1.36 24.00 11.29
N ILE A 23 0.42 23.61 10.42
CA ILE A 23 0.18 22.21 10.03
C ILE A 23 1.39 21.70 9.26
N THR A 24 1.85 22.48 8.29
CA THR A 24 3.02 22.12 7.47
C THR A 24 4.27 21.99 8.32
N ASP A 25 4.51 22.92 9.26
CA ASP A 25 5.63 22.88 10.19
C ASP A 25 5.58 21.62 11.05
N LYS A 26 4.40 21.30 11.62
CA LYS A 26 4.21 20.13 12.47
C LYS A 26 4.47 18.82 11.72
N ILE A 27 3.95 18.66 10.51
CA ILE A 27 4.12 17.43 9.71
C ILE A 27 5.57 17.32 9.19
N SER A 28 6.12 18.41 8.63
CA SER A 28 7.49 18.39 8.08
C SER A 28 8.54 18.20 9.17
N ALA A 29 8.31 18.69 10.39
CA ALA A 29 9.21 18.47 11.52
C ALA A 29 9.32 16.98 11.90
N VAL A 30 8.26 16.19 11.74
CA VAL A 30 8.35 14.73 11.97
C VAL A 30 9.40 14.11 11.05
N VAL A 31 9.51 14.56 9.80
CA VAL A 31 10.44 13.97 8.81
C VAL A 31 11.82 14.63 8.86
N LEU A 32 11.89 15.95 9.03
CA LEU A 32 13.11 16.74 8.85
C LEU A 32 13.88 17.04 10.15
N SER A 33 13.28 16.87 11.33
CA SER A 33 13.93 17.21 12.61
C SER A 33 15.18 16.37 12.92
N GLY A 34 15.31 15.19 12.31
CA GLY A 34 16.44 14.27 12.49
C GLY A 34 16.57 13.69 13.91
N ARG A 35 15.66 14.03 14.82
CA ARG A 35 15.66 13.60 16.22
C ARG A 35 14.31 12.97 16.55
N HIS A 36 14.31 11.65 16.59
CA HIS A 36 13.14 10.87 17.00
C HIS A 36 13.26 10.44 18.46
N PRO A 37 12.14 10.26 19.17
CA PRO A 37 12.17 9.72 20.52
C PRO A 37 12.75 8.30 20.52
N PHE A 38 13.35 7.88 21.64
CA PHE A 38 13.93 6.54 21.78
C PHE A 38 12.92 5.41 21.44
N SER A 39 11.64 5.61 21.77
CA SER A 39 10.56 4.67 21.42
C SER A 39 10.46 4.39 19.93
N TRP A 40 10.72 5.37 19.07
CA TRP A 40 10.73 5.17 17.62
C TRP A 40 11.83 4.19 17.20
N TYR A 41 13.06 4.40 17.72
CA TYR A 41 14.18 3.50 17.44
C TYR A 41 13.96 2.11 18.03
N ALA A 42 13.35 2.01 19.21
CA ALA A 42 13.03 0.72 19.84
C ALA A 42 12.02 -0.07 19.00
N VAL A 43 10.91 0.56 18.58
CA VAL A 43 9.89 -0.09 17.73
C VAL A 43 10.48 -0.47 16.37
N PHE A 44 11.26 0.42 15.76
CA PHE A 44 11.95 0.13 14.51
C PHE A 44 12.93 -1.04 14.65
N GLY A 45 13.70 -1.09 15.73
CA GLY A 45 14.62 -2.18 16.04
C GLY A 45 13.91 -3.52 16.20
N VAL A 46 12.82 -3.56 16.97
CA VAL A 46 11.99 -4.78 17.11
C VAL A 46 11.40 -5.20 15.76
N GLY A 47 10.88 -4.25 14.98
CA GLY A 47 10.37 -4.53 13.63
C GLY A 47 11.44 -5.12 12.71
N LEU A 48 12.65 -4.57 12.74
CA LEU A 48 13.79 -5.06 11.96
C LEU A 48 14.23 -6.47 12.41
N MET A 49 14.23 -6.75 13.71
CA MET A 49 14.51 -8.09 14.24
C MET A 49 13.48 -9.12 13.78
N LEU A 50 12.18 -8.79 13.83
CA LEU A 50 11.12 -9.67 13.35
C LEU A 50 11.19 -9.89 11.83
N ALA A 51 11.50 -8.84 11.06
CA ALA A 51 11.74 -8.96 9.62
C ALA A 51 12.97 -9.83 9.32
N GLY A 52 14.04 -9.71 10.10
CA GLY A 52 15.21 -10.59 10.02
C GLY A 52 14.88 -12.05 10.35
N MET A 53 14.05 -12.28 11.36
CA MET A 53 13.54 -13.61 11.71
C MET A 53 12.72 -14.22 10.56
N LEU A 54 11.84 -13.44 9.94
CA LEU A 54 11.11 -13.85 8.74
C LEU A 54 12.07 -14.21 7.60
N GLY A 55 13.09 -13.37 7.35
CA GLY A 55 14.11 -13.65 6.34
C GLY A 55 14.82 -14.98 6.58
N MET A 56 15.27 -15.25 7.82
CA MET A 56 15.89 -16.52 8.19
C MET A 56 14.93 -17.71 8.01
N ALA A 57 13.67 -17.57 8.42
CA ALA A 57 12.66 -18.61 8.26
C ALA A 57 12.37 -18.92 6.78
N VAL A 58 12.29 -17.90 5.93
CA VAL A 58 12.14 -18.05 4.47
C VAL A 58 13.37 -18.72 3.86
N THR A 59 14.58 -18.33 4.26
CA THR A 59 15.79 -19.01 3.79
C THR A 59 15.79 -20.49 4.16
N TYR A 60 15.43 -20.82 5.41
CA TYR A 60 15.32 -22.20 5.86
C TYR A 60 14.26 -22.99 5.08
N LEU A 61 13.10 -22.37 4.80
CA LEU A 61 12.04 -22.92 3.94
C LEU A 61 12.55 -23.25 2.54
N LEU A 62 13.30 -22.34 1.90
CA LEU A 62 13.84 -22.57 0.57
C LEU A 62 14.89 -23.69 0.55
N LEU A 63 15.64 -23.87 1.63
CA LEU A 63 16.67 -24.93 1.74
C LEU A 63 16.08 -26.31 2.07
N LYS A 64 15.02 -26.39 2.88
CA LYS A 64 14.43 -27.65 3.34
C LYS A 64 13.17 -28.07 2.58
N GLY A 65 12.48 -27.13 1.94
CA GLY A 65 11.23 -27.34 1.23
C GLY A 65 9.99 -27.10 2.11
N THR A 66 8.82 -27.07 1.46
CA THR A 66 7.52 -26.67 2.06
C THR A 66 7.00 -27.61 3.15
N GLY A 67 7.55 -28.82 3.27
CA GLY A 67 7.18 -29.77 4.31
C GLY A 67 7.41 -29.27 5.74
N ILE A 68 8.29 -28.28 5.95
CA ILE A 68 8.55 -27.71 7.27
C ILE A 68 7.33 -26.96 7.86
N TRP A 69 6.34 -26.62 7.04
CA TRP A 69 5.10 -25.99 7.49
C TRP A 69 4.14 -26.96 8.17
N GLY A 70 4.42 -28.27 8.12
CA GLY A 70 3.52 -29.28 8.69
C GLY A 70 2.22 -29.45 7.90
N ILE A 71 2.17 -29.01 6.65
CA ILE A 71 1.09 -29.34 5.72
C ILE A 71 1.11 -30.83 5.41
N ASN A 72 -0.05 -31.47 5.33
CA ASN A 72 -0.17 -32.90 5.06
C ASN A 72 -1.41 -33.15 4.19
N ILE A 73 -1.38 -34.13 3.31
CA ILE A 73 -2.56 -34.50 2.53
C ILE A 73 -3.59 -35.14 3.49
N PRO A 74 -4.86 -34.68 3.49
CA PRO A 74 -5.53 -33.88 2.46
C PRO A 74 -5.42 -32.35 2.59
N VAL A 75 -4.97 -31.81 3.72
CA VAL A 75 -4.84 -30.36 3.98
C VAL A 75 -3.50 -29.82 3.47
N GLY A 76 -3.41 -29.60 2.16
CA GLY A 76 -2.20 -29.08 1.50
C GLY A 76 -1.95 -27.58 1.72
N TRP A 77 -2.94 -26.84 2.23
CA TRP A 77 -2.85 -25.41 2.52
C TRP A 77 -2.98 -25.15 4.02
N GLY A 78 -2.22 -24.20 4.53
CA GLY A 78 -2.21 -23.84 5.94
C GLY A 78 -1.84 -22.38 6.13
N PHE A 79 -0.95 -22.09 7.08
CA PHE A 79 -0.63 -20.73 7.49
C PHE A 79 -0.25 -19.77 6.37
N ALA A 80 0.36 -20.24 5.28
CA ALA A 80 0.72 -19.33 4.20
C ALA A 80 -0.45 -18.77 3.42
N ILE A 81 -1.43 -19.61 3.07
CA ILE A 81 -2.64 -19.12 2.40
C ILE A 81 -3.50 -18.33 3.38
N ILE A 82 -3.61 -18.79 4.64
CA ILE A 82 -4.31 -18.04 5.70
C ILE A 82 -3.71 -16.63 5.84
N ASN A 83 -2.38 -16.53 5.96
CA ASN A 83 -1.71 -15.24 6.09
C ASN A 83 -1.76 -14.42 4.79
N PHE A 84 -1.70 -15.05 3.62
CA PHE A 84 -1.88 -14.38 2.34
C PHE A 84 -3.21 -13.63 2.28
N VAL A 85 -4.32 -14.34 2.50
CA VAL A 85 -5.67 -13.77 2.49
C VAL A 85 -5.83 -12.72 3.58
N TRP A 86 -5.28 -12.98 4.78
CA TRP A 86 -5.31 -12.03 5.90
C TRP A 86 -4.60 -10.72 5.58
N TRP A 87 -3.39 -10.77 5.02
CA TRP A 87 -2.63 -9.58 4.64
C TRP A 87 -3.30 -8.80 3.49
N ILE A 88 -3.85 -9.49 2.48
CA ILE A 88 -4.64 -8.84 1.42
C ILE A 88 -5.86 -8.13 2.02
N GLY A 89 -6.57 -8.78 2.96
CA GLY A 89 -7.70 -8.19 3.67
C GLY A 89 -7.34 -6.89 4.41
N ILE A 90 -6.19 -6.86 5.09
CA ILE A 90 -5.68 -5.64 5.73
C ILE A 90 -5.43 -4.53 4.70
N GLY A 91 -4.85 -4.87 3.55
CA GLY A 91 -4.58 -3.91 2.48
C GLY A 91 -5.85 -3.19 2.00
N HIS A 92 -6.96 -3.92 1.87
CA HIS A 92 -8.22 -3.36 1.37
C HIS A 92 -8.79 -2.23 2.22
N ALA A 93 -8.63 -2.30 3.54
CA ALA A 93 -9.06 -1.23 4.43
C ALA A 93 -8.40 0.11 4.07
N GLY A 94 -7.11 0.08 3.72
CA GLY A 94 -6.36 1.29 3.37
C GLY A 94 -6.84 1.93 2.06
N THR A 95 -7.08 1.13 1.03
CA THR A 95 -7.64 1.61 -0.24
C THR A 95 -9.11 2.02 -0.17
N LEU A 96 -9.89 1.42 0.72
CA LEU A 96 -11.26 1.87 0.99
C LEU A 96 -11.24 3.28 1.57
N ILE A 97 -10.39 3.53 2.58
CA ILE A 97 -10.26 4.85 3.20
C ILE A 97 -9.77 5.89 2.19
N SER A 98 -8.82 5.54 1.33
CA SER A 98 -8.20 6.53 0.44
C SER A 98 -8.96 6.78 -0.86
N ALA A 99 -9.56 5.75 -1.47
CA ALA A 99 -10.28 5.85 -2.74
C ALA A 99 -11.79 5.98 -2.58
N ILE A 100 -12.45 5.08 -1.82
CA ILE A 100 -13.92 5.08 -1.71
C ILE A 100 -14.40 6.33 -0.98
N LEU A 101 -13.76 6.70 0.15
CA LEU A 101 -14.14 7.91 0.86
C LEU A 101 -13.84 9.19 0.05
N LEU A 102 -12.86 9.17 -0.85
CA LEU A 102 -12.63 10.27 -1.78
C LEU A 102 -13.82 10.42 -2.73
N LEU A 103 -14.29 9.32 -3.34
CA LEU A 103 -15.44 9.32 -4.24
C LEU A 103 -16.72 9.78 -3.52
N LEU A 104 -16.88 9.39 -2.25
CA LEU A 104 -17.97 9.83 -1.38
C LEU A 104 -17.78 11.24 -0.80
N LYS A 105 -16.74 11.97 -1.22
CA LYS A 105 -16.41 13.33 -0.79
C LYS A 105 -16.35 13.52 0.74
N GLN A 106 -15.88 12.51 1.46
CA GLN A 106 -15.76 12.56 2.92
C GLN A 106 -14.50 13.33 3.32
N GLY A 107 -14.65 14.47 3.99
CA GLY A 107 -13.53 15.36 4.34
C GLY A 107 -12.58 14.83 5.42
N TRP A 108 -13.09 14.00 6.34
CA TRP A 108 -12.34 13.49 7.50
C TRP A 108 -11.20 12.54 7.12
N ARG A 109 -11.27 11.89 5.95
CA ARG A 109 -10.21 11.00 5.45
C ARG A 109 -8.86 11.71 5.31
N THR A 110 -8.87 13.03 5.10
CA THR A 110 -7.69 13.84 4.72
C THR A 110 -6.51 13.68 5.67
N SER A 111 -6.76 13.52 6.97
CA SER A 111 -5.72 13.32 7.99
C SER A 111 -5.16 11.89 8.04
N ILE A 112 -5.84 10.90 7.44
CA ILE A 112 -5.52 9.47 7.58
C ILE A 112 -5.04 8.86 6.26
N ASN A 113 -5.42 9.43 5.11
CA ASN A 113 -5.19 8.84 3.78
C ASN A 113 -3.75 8.38 3.54
N ARG A 114 -2.75 9.21 3.87
CA ARG A 114 -1.33 8.90 3.58
C ARG A 114 -0.87 7.66 4.34
N PHE A 115 -1.32 7.50 5.58
CA PHE A 115 -1.04 6.31 6.40
C PHE A 115 -1.80 5.08 5.89
N ALA A 116 -3.07 5.25 5.53
CA ALA A 116 -3.90 4.17 4.98
C ALA A 116 -3.37 3.63 3.64
N GLU A 117 -2.92 4.50 2.75
CA GLU A 117 -2.30 4.12 1.48
C GLU A 117 -0.95 3.43 1.69
N ALA A 118 -0.11 3.93 2.60
CA ALA A 118 1.16 3.27 2.94
C ALA A 118 0.94 1.89 3.57
N MET A 119 -0.04 1.76 4.48
CA MET A 119 -0.45 0.49 5.08
C MET A 119 -0.86 -0.52 4.00
N THR A 120 -1.58 -0.07 2.98
CA THR A 120 -1.96 -0.93 1.84
C THR A 120 -0.72 -1.51 1.16
N ILE A 121 0.23 -0.65 0.79
CA ILE A 121 1.43 -1.07 0.05
C ILE A 121 2.22 -2.09 0.86
N PHE A 122 2.45 -1.83 2.15
CA PHE A 122 3.20 -2.77 3.00
C PHE A 122 2.44 -4.09 3.23
N ALA A 123 1.13 -4.04 3.43
CA ALA A 123 0.32 -5.24 3.58
C ALA A 123 0.35 -6.10 2.30
N VAL A 124 0.25 -5.49 1.12
CA VAL A 124 0.34 -6.18 -0.17
C VAL A 124 1.74 -6.73 -0.42
N MET A 125 2.81 -6.02 -0.01
CA MET A 125 4.17 -6.55 -0.06
C MET A 125 4.33 -7.79 0.83
N CYS A 126 3.77 -7.78 2.04
CA CYS A 126 3.77 -8.96 2.92
C CYS A 126 2.95 -10.11 2.33
N ALA A 127 1.77 -9.82 1.77
CA ALA A 127 0.94 -10.81 1.10
C ALA A 127 1.65 -11.46 -0.08
N GLY A 128 2.27 -10.65 -0.95
CA GLY A 128 2.90 -11.10 -2.20
C GLY A 128 4.06 -12.07 -2.02
N ILE A 129 4.63 -12.18 -0.81
CA ILE A 129 5.64 -13.19 -0.49
C ILE A 129 5.03 -14.60 -0.54
N PHE A 130 3.83 -14.78 0.02
CA PHE A 130 3.23 -16.11 0.24
C PHE A 130 2.93 -16.88 -1.04
N PRO A 131 2.32 -16.29 -2.10
CA PRO A 131 2.13 -16.97 -3.38
C PRO A 131 3.43 -17.49 -4.01
N LEU A 132 4.58 -16.89 -3.71
CA LEU A 132 5.86 -17.40 -4.19
C LEU A 132 6.38 -18.54 -3.29
N ILE A 133 6.49 -18.29 -1.98
CA ILE A 133 7.18 -19.20 -1.06
C ILE A 133 6.37 -20.45 -0.70
N HIS A 134 5.04 -20.42 -0.88
CA HIS A 134 4.19 -21.59 -0.63
C HIS A 134 4.31 -22.66 -1.73
N THR A 135 4.87 -22.32 -2.88
CA THR A 135 5.09 -23.29 -3.94
C THR A 135 6.28 -24.18 -3.61
N GLY A 136 6.24 -25.45 -4.01
CA GLY A 136 7.36 -26.37 -3.80
C GLY A 136 8.62 -26.01 -4.60
N ARG A 137 8.48 -25.17 -5.64
CA ARG A 137 9.59 -24.69 -6.50
C ARG A 137 9.45 -23.19 -6.76
N PRO A 138 9.74 -22.32 -5.77
CA PRO A 138 9.52 -20.87 -5.88
C PRO A 138 10.29 -20.22 -7.03
N TRP A 139 11.46 -20.75 -7.38
CA TRP A 139 12.27 -20.24 -8.48
C TRP A 139 11.58 -20.37 -9.84
N LEU A 140 10.74 -21.40 -10.06
CA LEU A 140 9.96 -21.52 -11.29
C LEU A 140 8.70 -20.65 -11.23
N ALA A 141 8.02 -20.66 -10.08
CA ALA A 141 6.80 -19.86 -9.86
C ALA A 141 7.04 -18.36 -10.09
N ALA A 142 8.22 -17.86 -9.73
CA ALA A 142 8.58 -16.45 -9.90
C ALA A 142 8.48 -15.92 -11.34
N TYR A 143 8.61 -16.78 -12.35
CA TYR A 143 8.57 -16.33 -13.75
C TYR A 143 7.59 -17.11 -14.64
N TRP A 144 7.32 -18.39 -14.40
CA TRP A 144 6.36 -19.17 -15.21
C TRP A 144 4.90 -18.76 -15.03
N LEU A 145 4.57 -18.04 -13.96
CA LEU A 145 3.22 -17.55 -13.74
C LEU A 145 2.92 -16.28 -14.57
N PHE A 146 3.94 -15.64 -15.15
CA PHE A 146 3.75 -14.46 -16.00
C PHE A 146 3.58 -14.85 -17.47
N PRO A 147 2.69 -14.15 -18.21
CA PRO A 147 2.47 -14.41 -19.63
C PRO A 147 3.57 -13.72 -20.44
N TYR A 148 4.64 -14.43 -20.76
CA TYR A 148 5.70 -13.93 -21.65
C TYR A 148 6.05 -14.95 -22.73
N PRO A 149 6.42 -14.50 -23.95
CA PRO A 149 6.89 -15.41 -25.00
C PRO A 149 8.16 -16.14 -24.55
N ASN A 150 8.15 -17.46 -24.61
CA ASN A 150 9.31 -18.30 -24.30
C ASN A 150 9.63 -19.23 -25.48
N SER A 151 10.82 -19.83 -25.45
CA SER A 151 11.30 -20.75 -26.50
C SER A 151 10.45 -22.02 -26.66
N MET A 152 9.62 -22.33 -25.68
CA MET A 152 8.75 -23.51 -25.66
C MET A 152 7.33 -23.20 -26.14
N SER A 153 6.99 -21.93 -26.39
CA SER A 153 5.63 -21.46 -26.72
C SER A 153 4.55 -21.89 -25.71
N ILE A 154 4.93 -22.04 -24.44
CA ILE A 154 4.02 -22.44 -23.34
C ILE A 154 3.49 -21.20 -22.63
N TRP A 155 2.22 -21.24 -22.21
CA TRP A 155 1.54 -20.15 -21.51
C TRP A 155 0.95 -20.63 -20.17
N PRO A 156 0.70 -19.70 -19.21
CA PRO A 156 -0.05 -20.01 -18.00
C PRO A 156 -1.48 -20.48 -18.28
N GLN A 157 -2.05 -21.25 -17.36
CA GLN A 157 -3.46 -21.68 -17.44
C GLN A 157 -4.39 -20.58 -16.92
N PHE A 158 -4.97 -19.79 -17.83
CA PHE A 158 -5.87 -18.68 -17.51
C PHE A 158 -7.24 -19.07 -16.92
N ARG A 159 -7.55 -20.37 -16.80
CA ARG A 159 -8.76 -20.84 -16.10
C ARG A 159 -8.56 -21.03 -14.60
N SER A 160 -7.32 -20.99 -14.11
CA SER A 160 -7.01 -21.20 -12.70
C SER A 160 -7.17 -19.91 -11.90
N PRO A 161 -7.96 -19.91 -10.81
CA PRO A 161 -8.06 -18.76 -9.90
C PRO A 161 -6.70 -18.32 -9.33
N LEU A 162 -5.78 -19.27 -9.07
CA LEU A 162 -4.41 -18.96 -8.61
C LEU A 162 -3.59 -18.14 -9.62
N ILE A 163 -3.89 -18.23 -10.92
CA ILE A 163 -3.26 -17.35 -11.92
C ILE A 163 -3.90 -15.96 -11.88
N TRP A 164 -5.20 -15.88 -11.63
CA TRP A 164 -5.88 -14.60 -11.46
C TRP A 164 -5.33 -13.84 -10.26
N ASP A 165 -4.97 -14.52 -9.17
CA ASP A 165 -4.28 -13.92 -8.03
C ASP A 165 -2.98 -13.21 -8.41
N VAL A 166 -2.17 -13.82 -9.27
CA VAL A 166 -0.90 -13.21 -9.72
C VAL A 166 -1.18 -11.87 -10.41
N PHE A 167 -2.20 -11.81 -11.27
CA PHE A 167 -2.61 -10.56 -11.92
C PHE A 167 -3.27 -9.59 -10.94
N ALA A 168 -4.17 -10.07 -10.08
CA ALA A 168 -4.88 -9.25 -9.12
C ALA A 168 -3.92 -8.58 -8.14
N VAL A 169 -3.02 -9.33 -7.51
CA VAL A 169 -2.06 -8.81 -6.54
C VAL A 169 -1.02 -7.89 -7.21
N SER A 170 -0.50 -8.25 -8.40
CA SER A 170 0.49 -7.41 -9.09
C SER A 170 -0.11 -6.09 -9.58
N THR A 171 -1.31 -6.11 -10.15
CA THR A 171 -2.02 -4.90 -10.56
C THR A 171 -2.44 -4.07 -9.35
N TYR A 172 -2.92 -4.71 -8.29
CA TYR A 172 -3.28 -4.03 -7.04
C TYR A 172 -2.09 -3.32 -6.40
N PHE A 173 -0.94 -3.98 -6.31
CA PHE A 173 0.31 -3.38 -5.84
C PHE A 173 0.71 -2.18 -6.71
N THR A 174 0.72 -2.35 -8.04
CA THR A 174 1.14 -1.31 -8.99
C THR A 174 0.24 -0.08 -8.91
N VAL A 175 -1.08 -0.27 -8.94
CA VAL A 175 -2.05 0.83 -8.86
C VAL A 175 -1.99 1.51 -7.50
N SER A 176 -1.86 0.75 -6.40
CA SER A 176 -1.73 1.31 -5.05
C SER A 176 -0.45 2.13 -4.91
N LEU A 177 0.67 1.65 -5.45
CA LEU A 177 1.94 2.36 -5.45
C LEU A 177 1.85 3.66 -6.26
N MET A 178 1.25 3.61 -7.44
CA MET A 178 1.02 4.80 -8.27
C MET A 178 0.11 5.82 -7.57
N PHE A 179 -0.99 5.36 -6.98
CA PHE A 179 -1.96 6.21 -6.29
C PHE A 179 -1.34 6.92 -5.09
N TRP A 180 -0.59 6.17 -4.27
CA TRP A 180 0.14 6.72 -3.14
C TRP A 180 1.23 7.71 -3.57
N TYR A 181 2.05 7.32 -4.54
CA TYR A 181 3.16 8.14 -5.02
C TYR A 181 2.66 9.45 -5.64
N VAL A 182 1.63 9.39 -6.51
CA VAL A 182 1.03 10.60 -7.08
C VAL A 182 0.55 11.53 -5.97
N GLY A 183 -0.13 11.00 -4.95
CA GLY A 183 -0.57 11.78 -3.80
C GLY A 183 0.57 12.39 -2.97
N LEU A 184 1.77 11.80 -3.01
CA LEU A 184 2.95 12.34 -2.33
C LEU A 184 3.71 13.41 -3.13
N ILE A 185 3.48 13.57 -4.43
CA ILE A 185 4.24 14.53 -5.26
C ILE A 185 4.22 15.96 -4.67
N PRO A 186 3.05 16.52 -4.26
CA PRO A 186 3.01 17.84 -3.63
C PRO A 186 3.65 17.89 -2.24
N ASP A 187 3.53 16.80 -1.46
CA ASP A 187 4.09 16.69 -0.11
C ASP A 187 5.63 16.67 -0.17
N LEU A 188 6.19 15.91 -1.10
CA LEU A 188 7.63 15.84 -1.36
C LEU A 188 8.20 17.18 -1.82
N ALA A 189 7.43 17.95 -2.60
CA ALA A 189 7.82 19.30 -2.98
C ALA A 189 7.91 20.23 -1.75
N THR A 190 6.98 20.07 -0.80
CA THR A 190 6.98 20.84 0.45
C THR A 190 8.17 20.45 1.34
N LEU A 191 8.52 19.17 1.42
CA LEU A 191 9.73 18.69 2.12
C LEU A 191 11.01 19.19 1.45
N ARG A 192 11.08 19.20 0.11
CA ARG A 192 12.19 19.78 -0.66
C ARG A 192 12.42 21.24 -0.31
N ASP A 193 11.36 22.03 -0.26
CA ASP A 193 11.47 23.48 -0.06
C ASP A 193 11.87 23.84 1.38
N ARG A 194 11.64 22.93 2.33
CA ARG A 194 11.99 23.08 3.76
C ARG A 194 13.30 22.40 4.17
N ALA A 195 13.78 21.43 3.40
CA ALA A 195 15.01 20.71 3.70
C ALA A 195 16.23 21.65 3.73
N GLN A 196 16.93 21.66 4.86
CA GLN A 196 18.15 22.46 5.07
C GLN A 196 19.38 21.81 4.40
N HIS A 197 19.44 20.48 4.40
CA HIS A 197 20.56 19.74 3.82
C HIS A 197 20.44 19.63 2.30
N ARG A 198 21.50 20.00 1.57
CA ARG A 198 21.55 19.97 0.10
C ARG A 198 21.24 18.60 -0.49
N GLY A 199 21.72 17.52 0.14
CA GLY A 199 21.43 16.14 -0.29
C GLY A 199 19.95 15.78 -0.19
N LEU A 200 19.32 16.05 0.96
CA LEU A 200 17.87 15.82 1.14
C LEU A 200 17.04 16.68 0.18
N LYS A 201 17.44 17.93 -0.03
CA LYS A 201 16.79 18.83 -0.98
C LYS A 201 16.88 18.31 -2.42
N MET A 202 18.01 17.73 -2.82
CA MET A 202 18.15 17.07 -4.13
C MET A 202 17.28 15.82 -4.24
N ALA A 203 17.26 14.97 -3.21
CA ALA A 203 16.46 13.74 -3.18
C ALA A 203 14.95 14.04 -3.27
N TYR A 204 14.42 14.90 -2.39
CA TYR A 204 13.02 15.34 -2.47
C TYR A 204 12.74 16.15 -3.75
N GLY A 205 13.74 16.88 -4.26
CA GLY A 205 13.70 17.54 -5.57
C GLY A 205 13.38 16.59 -6.70
N PHE A 206 14.16 15.52 -6.80
CA PHE A 206 13.98 14.47 -7.79
C PHE A 206 12.60 13.78 -7.64
N LEU A 207 12.24 13.36 -6.42
CA LEU A 207 10.97 12.66 -6.15
C LEU A 207 9.74 13.56 -6.34
N SER A 208 9.87 14.88 -6.20
CA SER A 208 8.77 15.82 -6.44
C SER A 208 8.47 16.05 -7.93
N LEU A 209 9.23 15.45 -8.86
CA LEU A 209 9.05 15.57 -10.31
C LEU A 209 8.90 17.01 -10.83
N GLY A 210 9.61 17.95 -10.18
CA GLY A 210 9.56 19.37 -10.55
C GLY A 210 8.23 20.06 -10.19
N TRP A 211 7.49 19.56 -9.20
CA TRP A 211 6.28 20.21 -8.73
C TRP A 211 6.54 21.64 -8.21
N ARG A 212 5.73 22.59 -8.68
CA ARG A 212 5.81 24.04 -8.39
C ARG A 212 4.52 24.63 -7.80
N GLY A 213 3.49 23.81 -7.57
CA GLY A 213 2.19 24.29 -7.08
C GLY A 213 1.43 25.18 -8.06
N SER A 214 1.70 25.11 -9.36
CA SER A 214 0.96 25.91 -10.36
C SER A 214 -0.50 25.46 -10.46
N ALA A 215 -1.42 26.38 -10.82
CA ALA A 215 -2.83 26.04 -11.01
C ALA A 215 -3.04 24.88 -12.02
N ARG A 216 -2.24 24.84 -13.10
CA ARG A 216 -2.25 23.74 -14.07
C ARG A 216 -1.86 22.39 -13.46
N HIS A 217 -0.92 22.39 -12.52
CA HIS A 217 -0.51 21.16 -11.83
C HIS A 217 -1.63 20.67 -10.90
N TRP A 218 -2.22 21.57 -10.12
CA TRP A 218 -3.33 21.25 -9.22
C TRP A 218 -4.55 20.70 -9.97
N GLN A 219 -4.97 21.38 -11.05
CA GLN A 219 -6.09 20.90 -11.86
C GLN A 219 -5.84 19.48 -12.37
N ARG A 220 -4.66 19.18 -12.94
CA ARG A 220 -4.33 17.84 -13.44
C ARG A 220 -4.22 16.80 -12.33
N TYR A 221 -3.62 17.18 -11.20
CA TYR A 221 -3.50 16.32 -10.04
C TYR A 221 -4.86 15.87 -9.52
N GLU A 222 -5.81 16.79 -9.36
CA GLU A 222 -7.17 16.45 -8.92
C GLU A 222 -7.87 15.48 -9.88
N HIS A 223 -7.74 15.68 -11.19
CA HIS A 223 -8.32 14.77 -12.18
C HIS A 223 -7.68 13.38 -12.12
N ILE A 224 -6.35 13.30 -12.07
CA ILE A 224 -5.62 12.02 -12.01
C ILE A 224 -5.94 11.30 -10.70
N TYR A 225 -5.97 12.01 -9.57
CA TYR A 225 -6.24 11.41 -8.26
C TYR A 225 -7.69 10.88 -8.18
N LEU A 226 -8.67 11.61 -8.74
CA LEU A 226 -10.05 11.12 -8.86
C LEU A 226 -10.17 9.91 -9.79
N LEU A 227 -9.48 9.91 -10.94
CA LEU A 227 -9.47 8.77 -11.86
C LEU A 227 -8.86 7.52 -11.21
N LEU A 228 -7.72 7.67 -10.52
CA LEU A 228 -7.08 6.57 -9.82
C LEU A 228 -7.95 6.02 -8.69
N ALA A 229 -8.67 6.87 -7.96
CA ALA A 229 -9.64 6.40 -6.97
C ALA A 229 -10.83 5.67 -7.60
N GLY A 230 -11.32 6.17 -8.74
CA GLY A 230 -12.36 5.53 -9.55
C GLY A 230 -11.95 4.15 -10.07
N LEU A 231 -10.68 3.97 -10.45
CA LEU A 231 -10.11 2.69 -10.89
C LEU A 231 -9.79 1.76 -9.72
N SER A 232 -9.28 2.30 -8.61
CA SER A 232 -8.90 1.51 -7.43
C SER A 232 -10.09 0.88 -6.74
N THR A 233 -11.26 1.54 -6.76
CA THR A 233 -12.48 1.05 -6.11
C THR A 233 -12.96 -0.32 -6.67
N PRO A 234 -13.23 -0.47 -7.98
CA PRO A 234 -13.59 -1.77 -8.55
C PRO A 234 -12.43 -2.76 -8.48
N LEU A 235 -11.17 -2.29 -8.57
CA LEU A 235 -9.99 -3.13 -8.43
C LEU A 235 -9.98 -3.82 -7.06
N VAL A 236 -10.15 -3.07 -5.97
CA VAL A 236 -10.19 -3.62 -4.60
C VAL A 236 -11.27 -4.69 -4.44
N LEU A 237 -12.48 -4.43 -4.95
CA LEU A 237 -13.58 -5.40 -4.91
C LEU A 237 -13.23 -6.65 -5.72
N SER A 238 -12.66 -6.47 -6.92
CA SER A 238 -12.27 -7.59 -7.78
C SER A 238 -11.14 -8.42 -7.18
N VAL A 239 -10.14 -7.81 -6.55
CA VAL A 239 -8.98 -8.51 -5.98
C VAL A 239 -9.43 -9.43 -4.86
N HIS A 240 -10.23 -8.93 -3.91
CA HIS A 240 -10.73 -9.79 -2.84
C HIS A 240 -11.67 -10.88 -3.35
N THR A 241 -12.45 -10.59 -4.40
CA THR A 241 -13.33 -11.58 -5.04
C THR A 241 -12.52 -12.69 -5.72
N VAL A 242 -11.42 -12.34 -6.40
CA VAL A 242 -10.52 -13.32 -7.03
C VAL A 242 -9.86 -14.22 -5.98
N VAL A 243 -9.37 -13.64 -4.89
CA VAL A 243 -8.83 -14.34 -3.70
C VAL A 243 -9.94 -15.08 -2.90
N SER A 244 -11.19 -14.96 -3.30
CA SER A 244 -12.30 -15.77 -2.74
C SER A 244 -12.74 -16.88 -3.70
N PHE A 245 -12.22 -16.90 -4.93
CA PHE A 245 -12.54 -17.92 -5.93
C PHE A 245 -11.55 -19.10 -5.92
N ASP A 246 -10.39 -18.94 -5.29
CA ASP A 246 -9.44 -20.03 -4.99
C ASP A 246 -9.80 -20.77 -3.68
#